data_AF-A0A061NFI7-F1
#
_entry.id   AF-A0A061NFI7-F1
#
_cell.length_a   1.000
_cell.length_b   1.000
_cell.length_c   1.000
_cell.angle_alpha   90.00
_cell.angle_beta   90.00
_cell.angle_gamma   90.00
#
_symmetry.space_group_name_H-M   'P 1'
#
loop_
_entity.id
_entity.type
_entity.pdbx_description
1 polymer ?
#
loop_
_entity_poly.entity_id
_entity_poly.type
_entity_poly.pdbx_seq_one_letter_code
_entity_poly.pdbx_strand_id
1 'polypeptide(L)'
;MNADIYREVQEAYGFKSAQFDCLGGYEDNVFVSEEDDVVIKFLDASRHSLEQLQQEVDWMQLMDRNGVHVPRSVLSKNDKAIERITGIEPCFYVTVTERIKATTSKSFLNDSVLIERWGRTLGKMHAISKQHADWHSSYAPWNYDHCHRNFILTADQDVQSIWISYQDQLQALSKTKDTFGVVHHDLHHENLLLQNDDLYVLDFVDLRNSWYVYDIAIAVHTALENNRFRQFEEEHSYKLRFTETFLRGYERETLLIEESRALLPFFLKYRLVYSYMYFQHTLTDAKKIRSCSDLKRYEKKESYQVKRPIHDKECDLFMINPNLKGKAILITGGNSGIGSAMTEQFAEMGSKIIIHYYDKEEKATQLVRTIQESGGEAVAIYADLRQEQDIDQLMEKSIKAFGTVDALINNAAACVLDTIFDTTGETIDEHFEMNARVPVQLMNRFVLLHKEQRKQEGSIVNISTDASQKFARQISYGASKAALEAYTRSVAIEAGPHGITVNCISPGPTQTGYIDDQLERMVMPDIPMRRLGEPKDIAEAAVFFCIKTSKMDYWTSVTRIWWSLHLSNRP
;
A
#
# COMPACT_ATOMS: atom_id res chain seq x y z
N MET A 1 -22.44 -25.99 1.23
CA MET A 1 -23.18 -26.65 2.34
C MET A 1 -24.07 -27.75 1.79
N ASN A 2 -24.27 -28.86 2.54
CA ASN A 2 -25.17 -29.94 2.15
C ASN A 2 -26.63 -29.59 2.49
N ALA A 3 -27.60 -30.00 1.67
CA ALA A 3 -29.03 -29.79 1.88
C ALA A 3 -29.55 -30.39 3.21
N ASP A 4 -28.90 -31.43 3.72
CA ASP A 4 -29.25 -32.03 5.01
C ASP A 4 -28.96 -31.09 6.21
N ILE A 5 -27.90 -30.28 6.13
CA ILE A 5 -27.57 -29.26 7.15
C ILE A 5 -28.69 -28.21 7.22
N TYR A 6 -29.18 -27.78 6.05
CA TYR A 6 -30.27 -26.80 6.00
C TYR A 6 -31.57 -27.36 6.55
N ARG A 7 -31.84 -28.65 6.35
CA ARG A 7 -33.00 -29.32 6.94
C ARG A 7 -32.89 -29.40 8.47
N GLU A 8 -31.72 -29.73 9.01
CA GLU A 8 -31.51 -29.77 10.47
C GLU A 8 -31.73 -28.39 11.11
N VAL A 9 -31.25 -27.32 10.46
CA VAL A 9 -31.52 -25.93 10.89
C VAL A 9 -33.00 -25.57 10.77
N GLN A 10 -33.64 -25.92 9.66
CA GLN A 10 -35.07 -25.70 9.47
C GLN A 10 -35.88 -26.36 10.61
N GLU A 11 -35.55 -27.61 10.95
CA GLU A 11 -36.22 -28.35 12.02
C GLU A 11 -35.98 -27.73 13.39
N ALA A 12 -34.73 -27.37 13.70
CA ALA A 12 -34.30 -26.78 14.98
C ALA A 12 -34.96 -25.42 15.27
N TYR A 13 -35.12 -24.58 14.24
CA TYR A 13 -35.71 -23.24 14.39
C TYR A 13 -37.18 -23.17 13.96
N GLY A 14 -37.72 -24.21 13.30
CA GLY A 14 -39.09 -24.24 12.82
C GLY A 14 -39.35 -23.34 11.61
N PHE A 15 -38.34 -23.15 10.77
CA PHE A 15 -38.45 -22.36 9.55
C PHE A 15 -39.40 -23.01 8.53
N LYS A 16 -40.03 -22.16 7.72
CA LYS A 16 -40.99 -22.60 6.69
C LYS A 16 -40.32 -23.40 5.58
N SER A 17 -39.05 -23.09 5.29
CA SER A 17 -38.26 -23.70 4.24
C SER A 17 -36.81 -23.93 4.69
N ALA A 18 -36.17 -24.93 4.08
CA ALA A 18 -34.72 -25.17 4.17
C ALA A 18 -33.96 -24.51 3.01
N GLN A 19 -34.60 -23.59 2.28
CA GLN A 19 -33.96 -22.82 1.22
C GLN A 19 -33.36 -21.54 1.82
N PHE A 20 -32.03 -21.50 1.90
CA PHE A 20 -31.29 -20.34 2.38
C PHE A 20 -30.36 -19.82 1.28
N ASP A 21 -30.41 -18.51 1.03
CA ASP A 21 -29.55 -17.87 0.04
C ASP A 21 -28.28 -17.35 0.70
N CYS A 22 -27.12 -17.65 0.13
CA CYS A 22 -25.85 -17.16 0.66
C CYS A 22 -25.75 -15.65 0.45
N LEU A 23 -25.61 -14.89 1.54
CA LEU A 23 -25.35 -13.46 1.52
C LEU A 23 -23.84 -13.16 1.38
N GLY A 24 -22.98 -14.11 1.76
CA GLY A 24 -21.52 -14.00 1.75
C GLY A 24 -20.92 -14.23 3.13
N GLY A 25 -19.99 -13.38 3.53
CA GLY A 25 -19.13 -13.56 4.71
C GLY A 25 -17.73 -14.04 4.31
N TYR A 26 -16.76 -13.90 5.21
CA TYR A 26 -15.35 -14.23 4.90
C TYR A 26 -15.17 -15.69 4.42
N GLU A 27 -16.02 -16.59 4.90
CA GLU A 27 -16.03 -18.01 4.53
C GLU A 27 -17.32 -18.43 3.79
N ASP A 28 -18.04 -17.48 3.19
CA ASP A 28 -19.36 -17.70 2.55
C ASP A 28 -20.35 -18.41 3.50
N ASN A 29 -20.35 -17.98 4.76
CA ASN A 29 -20.98 -18.67 5.87
C ASN A 29 -22.23 -17.95 6.44
N VAL A 30 -22.62 -16.82 5.84
CA VAL A 30 -23.80 -16.03 6.21
C VAL A 30 -24.89 -16.21 5.15
N PHE A 31 -26.08 -16.57 5.59
CA PHE A 31 -27.22 -16.88 4.74
C PHE A 31 -28.46 -16.10 5.17
N VAL A 32 -29.44 -16.01 4.28
CA VAL A 32 -30.75 -15.42 4.55
C VAL A 32 -31.86 -16.43 4.26
N SER A 33 -32.88 -16.46 5.12
CA SER A 33 -34.20 -17.00 4.76
C SER A 33 -35.12 -15.83 4.47
N GLU A 34 -35.48 -15.64 3.21
CA GLU A 34 -36.45 -14.62 2.78
C GLU A 34 -37.86 -14.89 3.33
N GLU A 35 -38.24 -16.17 3.45
CA GLU A 35 -39.58 -16.58 3.90
C GLU A 35 -39.78 -16.42 5.41
N ASP A 36 -38.71 -16.55 6.18
CA ASP A 36 -38.70 -16.45 7.64
C ASP A 36 -38.16 -15.09 8.13
N ASP A 37 -37.62 -14.26 7.24
CA ASP A 37 -37.08 -12.91 7.50
C ASP A 37 -35.93 -12.90 8.53
N VAL A 38 -35.00 -13.85 8.37
CA VAL A 38 -33.87 -14.06 9.29
C VAL A 38 -32.53 -14.15 8.56
N VAL A 39 -31.46 -13.82 9.29
CA VAL A 39 -30.08 -14.07 8.88
C VAL A 39 -29.54 -15.26 9.69
N ILE A 40 -28.89 -16.19 9.01
CA ILE A 40 -28.38 -17.45 9.57
C ILE A 40 -26.87 -17.47 9.36
N LYS A 41 -26.09 -17.58 10.44
CA LYS A 41 -24.64 -17.72 10.37
C LYS A 41 -24.26 -19.14 10.75
N PHE A 42 -23.49 -19.79 9.89
CA PHE A 42 -22.92 -21.10 10.14
C PHE A 42 -21.44 -20.95 10.51
N LEU A 43 -21.01 -21.61 11.56
CA LEU A 43 -19.67 -21.45 12.13
C LEU A 43 -19.06 -22.83 12.32
N ASP A 44 -17.90 -23.09 11.70
CA ASP A 44 -17.22 -24.38 11.80
C ASP A 44 -16.82 -24.66 13.25
N ALA A 45 -17.35 -25.75 13.82
CA ALA A 45 -17.12 -26.12 15.21
C ALA A 45 -15.66 -26.56 15.50
N SER A 46 -14.83 -26.76 14.47
CA SER A 46 -13.39 -26.97 14.62
C SER A 46 -12.62 -25.66 14.85
N ARG A 47 -13.21 -24.51 14.51
CA ARG A 47 -12.60 -23.18 14.60
C ARG A 47 -13.21 -22.31 15.70
N HIS A 48 -14.46 -22.57 16.04
CA HIS A 48 -15.21 -21.81 17.05
C HIS A 48 -15.56 -22.67 18.25
N SER A 49 -15.51 -22.09 19.45
CA SER A 49 -16.01 -22.73 20.66
C SER A 49 -17.39 -22.19 21.05
N LEU A 50 -18.23 -23.05 21.62
CA LEU A 50 -19.56 -22.65 22.12
C LEU A 50 -19.46 -21.52 23.17
N GLU A 51 -18.41 -21.52 23.99
CA GLU A 51 -18.19 -20.49 25.01
C GLU A 51 -17.99 -19.11 24.38
N GLN A 52 -17.16 -18.98 23.34
CA GLN A 52 -16.95 -17.71 22.64
C GLN A 52 -18.22 -17.21 21.95
N LEU A 53 -18.99 -18.12 21.34
CA LEU A 53 -20.26 -17.75 20.71
C LEU A 53 -21.29 -17.32 21.75
N GLN A 54 -21.30 -17.93 22.93
CA GLN A 54 -22.16 -17.50 24.02
C GLN A 54 -21.77 -16.10 24.52
N GLN A 55 -20.47 -15.83 24.64
CA GLN A 55 -19.97 -14.49 24.98
C GLN A 55 -20.39 -13.44 23.95
N GLU A 56 -20.37 -13.78 22.66
CA GLU A 56 -20.89 -12.92 21.59
C GLU A 56 -22.36 -12.57 21.81
N VAL A 57 -23.20 -13.58 22.05
CA VAL A 57 -24.64 -13.40 22.31
C VAL A 57 -24.88 -12.56 23.56
N ASP A 58 -24.18 -12.84 24.66
CA ASP A 58 -24.32 -12.12 25.91
C ASP A 58 -23.92 -10.65 25.75
N TRP A 59 -22.86 -10.38 24.99
CA TRP A 59 -22.39 -9.04 24.70
C TRP A 59 -23.38 -8.26 23.82
N MET A 60 -23.92 -8.90 22.77
CA MET A 60 -24.97 -8.31 21.94
C MET A 60 -26.20 -7.94 22.76
N GLN A 61 -26.65 -8.82 23.66
CA GLN A 61 -27.77 -8.53 24.56
C GLN A 61 -27.48 -7.37 25.51
N LEU A 62 -26.25 -7.28 26.03
CA LEU A 62 -25.82 -6.16 26.87
C LEU A 62 -25.85 -4.84 26.08
N MET A 63 -25.38 -4.86 24.83
CA MET A 63 -25.40 -3.71 23.93
C MET A 63 -26.83 -3.24 23.63
N ASP A 64 -27.74 -4.14 23.23
CA ASP A 64 -29.15 -3.82 22.93
C ASP A 64 -29.85 -3.18 24.14
N ARG A 65 -29.70 -3.78 25.33
CA ARG A 65 -30.32 -3.28 26.57
C ARG A 65 -29.82 -1.91 26.99
N ASN A 66 -28.60 -1.55 26.60
CA ASN A 66 -28.03 -0.23 26.85
C ASN A 66 -28.20 0.73 25.65
N GLY A 67 -28.97 0.33 24.63
CA GLY A 67 -29.36 1.17 23.51
C GLY A 67 -28.30 1.31 22.42
N VAL A 68 -27.43 0.32 22.25
CA VAL A 68 -26.68 0.12 21.01
C VAL A 68 -27.48 -0.87 20.18
N HIS A 69 -27.95 -0.45 19.00
CA HIS A 69 -28.78 -1.31 18.18
C HIS A 69 -27.94 -2.45 17.58
N VAL A 70 -28.39 -3.68 17.79
CA VAL A 70 -27.81 -4.90 17.22
C VAL A 70 -28.96 -5.82 16.76
N PRO A 71 -28.76 -6.69 15.78
CA PRO A 71 -29.76 -7.68 15.41
C PRO A 71 -30.07 -8.61 16.59
N ARG A 72 -31.34 -8.75 16.95
CA ARG A 72 -31.74 -9.65 18.03
C ARG A 72 -31.59 -11.10 17.61
N SER A 73 -31.08 -11.92 18.53
CA SER A 73 -30.99 -13.37 18.35
C SER A 73 -32.38 -14.00 18.31
N VAL A 74 -32.60 -14.86 17.33
CA VAL A 74 -33.77 -15.73 17.25
C VAL A 74 -33.44 -17.02 17.98
N LEU A 75 -34.29 -17.41 18.94
CA LEU A 75 -34.11 -18.64 19.70
C LEU A 75 -34.64 -19.85 18.90
N SER A 76 -33.96 -20.98 19.02
CA SER A 76 -34.44 -22.26 18.50
C SER A 76 -35.67 -22.74 19.28
N LYS A 77 -36.32 -23.82 18.81
CA LYS A 77 -37.40 -24.49 19.54
C LYS A 77 -36.99 -25.03 20.92
N ASN A 78 -35.69 -25.13 21.19
CA ASN A 78 -35.13 -25.55 22.47
C ASN A 78 -34.72 -24.36 23.35
N ASP A 79 -35.18 -23.15 23.02
CA ASP A 79 -34.85 -21.89 23.71
C ASP A 79 -33.35 -21.56 23.71
N LYS A 80 -32.62 -21.96 22.66
CA LYS A 80 -31.18 -21.69 22.52
C LYS A 80 -30.90 -20.64 21.46
N ALA A 81 -29.99 -19.71 21.75
CA ALA A 81 -29.48 -18.76 20.78
C ALA A 81 -28.49 -19.39 19.79
N ILE A 82 -27.86 -20.51 20.17
CA ILE A 82 -26.85 -21.23 19.39
C ILE A 82 -27.25 -22.70 19.36
N GLU A 83 -27.42 -23.25 18.16
CA GLU A 83 -27.60 -24.69 17.96
C GLU A 83 -26.34 -25.33 17.40
N ARG A 84 -26.07 -26.58 17.80
CA ARG A 84 -24.97 -27.37 17.26
C ARG A 84 -25.54 -28.44 16.32
N ILE A 85 -25.19 -28.34 15.05
CA ILE A 85 -25.58 -29.26 13.99
C ILE A 85 -24.52 -30.35 13.90
N THR A 86 -24.93 -31.59 14.14
CA THR A 86 -24.01 -32.72 14.35
C THR A 86 -24.15 -33.85 13.34
N GLY A 87 -25.12 -33.77 12.42
CA GLY A 87 -25.44 -34.85 11.49
C GLY A 87 -24.37 -35.14 10.41
N ILE A 88 -23.46 -34.20 10.13
CA ILE A 88 -22.47 -34.29 9.03
C ILE A 88 -21.16 -33.62 9.47
N GLU A 89 -20.01 -34.20 9.13
CA GLU A 89 -18.69 -33.54 9.29
C GLU A 89 -18.37 -32.61 8.08
N PRO A 90 -17.85 -31.39 8.32
CA PRO A 90 -17.57 -30.79 9.62
C PRO A 90 -18.86 -30.36 10.36
N CYS A 91 -18.84 -30.44 11.70
CA CYS A 91 -19.94 -29.95 12.54
C CYS A 91 -20.02 -28.42 12.50
N PHE A 92 -21.22 -27.87 12.66
CA PHE A 92 -21.44 -26.42 12.67
C PHE A 92 -22.14 -25.97 13.96
N TYR A 93 -21.74 -24.81 14.46
CA TYR A 93 -22.60 -23.98 15.30
C TYR A 93 -23.42 -23.07 14.40
N VAL A 94 -24.68 -22.87 14.76
CA VAL A 94 -25.61 -22.02 14.01
C VAL A 94 -26.14 -20.95 14.93
N THR A 95 -26.02 -19.70 14.50
CA THR A 95 -26.65 -18.55 15.14
C THR A 95 -27.63 -17.93 14.17
N VAL A 96 -28.77 -17.45 14.70
CA VAL A 96 -29.82 -16.84 13.90
C VAL A 96 -30.17 -15.49 14.50
N THR A 97 -30.28 -14.49 13.64
CA THR A 97 -30.72 -13.15 14.03
C THR A 97 -31.89 -12.68 13.17
N GLU A 98 -32.63 -11.70 13.68
CA GLU A 98 -33.61 -11.00 12.86
C GLU A 98 -32.93 -10.31 11.68
N ARG A 99 -33.60 -10.28 10.53
CA ARG A 99 -33.09 -9.55 9.38
C ARG A 99 -33.40 -8.06 9.51
N ILE A 100 -32.33 -7.25 9.53
CA ILE A 100 -32.48 -5.80 9.45
C ILE A 100 -32.64 -5.38 7.99
N LYS A 101 -33.84 -4.90 7.63
CA LYS A 101 -34.15 -4.37 6.29
C LYS A 101 -33.57 -2.97 6.14
N ALA A 102 -32.28 -2.92 5.87
CA ALA A 102 -31.47 -1.71 5.74
C ALA A 102 -30.59 -1.76 4.49
N THR A 103 -30.15 -0.59 4.01
CA THR A 103 -29.16 -0.48 2.94
C THR A 103 -27.77 -0.29 3.51
N THR A 104 -26.80 -1.11 3.11
CA THR A 104 -25.38 -0.73 3.18
C THR A 104 -25.15 0.37 2.15
N SER A 105 -24.78 1.57 2.59
CA SER A 105 -24.52 2.67 1.65
C SER A 105 -23.06 3.06 1.69
N LYS A 106 -22.39 3.07 0.53
CA LYS A 106 -21.05 3.68 0.39
C LYS A 106 -21.05 5.20 0.69
N SER A 107 -22.23 5.82 0.83
CA SER A 107 -22.35 7.20 1.30
C SER A 107 -21.92 7.39 2.76
N PHE A 108 -21.83 6.29 3.55
CA PHE A 108 -21.46 6.31 4.97
C PHE A 108 -20.16 7.06 5.26
N LEU A 109 -19.20 6.90 4.35
CA LEU A 109 -17.87 7.45 4.50
C LEU A 109 -17.81 8.95 4.19
N ASN A 110 -18.82 9.53 3.55
CA ASN A 110 -18.80 10.93 3.11
C ASN A 110 -19.82 11.83 3.82
N ASP A 111 -20.72 11.24 4.59
CA ASP A 111 -21.74 11.97 5.33
C ASP A 111 -21.25 12.26 6.75
N SER A 112 -21.00 13.53 7.07
CA SER A 112 -20.52 13.94 8.40
C SER A 112 -21.46 13.55 9.53
N VAL A 113 -22.78 13.49 9.27
CA VAL A 113 -23.76 13.09 10.28
C VAL A 113 -23.60 11.60 10.57
N LEU A 114 -23.44 10.77 9.54
CA LEU A 114 -23.24 9.33 9.71
C LEU A 114 -21.87 8.99 10.32
N ILE A 115 -20.81 9.71 9.96
CA ILE A 115 -19.48 9.56 10.58
C ILE A 115 -19.53 9.88 12.07
N GLU A 116 -20.19 10.98 12.45
CA GLU A 116 -20.34 11.37 13.84
C GLU A 116 -21.21 10.35 14.60
N ARG A 117 -22.29 9.85 13.98
CA ARG A 117 -23.11 8.78 14.56
C ARG A 117 -22.33 7.50 14.77
N TRP A 118 -21.48 7.11 13.83
CA TRP A 118 -20.61 5.94 13.98
C TRP A 118 -19.65 6.12 15.16
N GLY A 119 -18.97 7.27 15.24
CA GLY A 119 -18.13 7.61 16.37
C GLY A 119 -18.90 7.49 17.69
N ARG A 120 -20.12 8.05 17.73
CA ARG A 120 -21.02 7.98 18.88
C ARG A 120 -21.37 6.53 19.25
N THR A 121 -21.74 5.69 18.29
CA THR A 121 -22.02 4.27 18.52
C THR A 121 -20.83 3.56 19.15
N LEU A 122 -19.62 3.73 18.61
CA LEU A 122 -18.41 3.13 19.18
C LEU A 122 -18.10 3.68 20.58
N GLY A 123 -18.25 4.99 20.78
CA GLY A 123 -18.08 5.64 22.09
C GLY A 123 -19.02 5.08 23.14
N LYS A 124 -20.27 4.80 22.76
CA LYS A 124 -21.28 4.18 23.62
C LYS A 124 -20.93 2.74 23.96
N MET A 125 -20.49 1.94 22.99
CA MET A 125 -20.01 0.59 23.22
C MET A 125 -18.84 0.57 24.22
N HIS A 126 -17.88 1.48 24.08
CA HIS A 126 -16.77 1.61 25.01
C HIS A 126 -17.24 2.12 26.38
N ALA A 127 -18.19 3.05 26.46
CA ALA A 127 -18.78 3.48 27.73
C ALA A 127 -19.40 2.32 28.51
N ILE A 128 -20.15 1.44 27.82
CA ILE A 128 -20.70 0.21 28.38
C ILE A 128 -19.57 -0.71 28.85
N SER A 129 -18.57 -0.95 27.99
CA SER A 129 -17.41 -1.80 28.33
C SER A 129 -16.66 -1.33 29.59
N LYS A 130 -16.49 -0.01 29.75
CA LYS A 130 -15.88 0.60 30.96
C LYS A 130 -16.70 0.37 32.23
N GLN A 131 -18.03 0.31 32.12
CA GLN A 131 -18.93 0.07 33.24
C GLN A 131 -18.99 -1.42 33.64
N HIS A 132 -18.67 -2.31 32.70
CA HIS A 132 -18.68 -3.76 32.88
C HIS A 132 -17.26 -4.36 32.91
N ALA A 133 -16.36 -3.71 33.66
CA ALA A 133 -14.96 -4.15 33.78
C ALA A 133 -14.81 -5.55 34.41
N ASP A 134 -15.82 -5.99 35.17
CA ASP A 134 -15.94 -7.33 35.73
C ASP A 134 -16.07 -8.43 34.66
N TRP A 135 -16.53 -8.09 33.45
CA TRP A 135 -16.68 -9.06 32.35
C TRP A 135 -15.36 -9.30 31.61
N HIS A 136 -14.41 -8.37 31.69
CA HIS A 136 -13.20 -8.35 30.85
C HIS A 136 -12.40 -9.65 30.95
N SER A 137 -12.24 -10.22 32.14
CA SER A 137 -11.41 -11.42 32.34
C SER A 137 -11.90 -12.67 31.59
N SER A 138 -13.18 -12.70 31.19
CA SER A 138 -13.77 -13.85 30.48
C SER A 138 -13.51 -13.81 28.97
N TYR A 139 -13.12 -12.66 28.42
CA TYR A 139 -12.91 -12.48 26.99
C TYR A 139 -11.45 -12.73 26.57
N ALA A 140 -11.27 -13.07 25.31
CA ALA A 140 -9.96 -13.26 24.70
C ALA A 140 -9.01 -12.07 24.97
N PRO A 141 -7.72 -12.30 25.25
CA PRO A 141 -6.76 -11.20 25.40
C PRO A 141 -6.45 -10.52 24.06
N TRP A 142 -5.84 -9.34 24.10
CA TRP A 142 -5.53 -8.54 22.90
C TRP A 142 -4.63 -9.25 21.88
N ASN A 143 -3.87 -10.25 22.32
CA ASN A 143 -2.93 -11.04 21.52
C ASN A 143 -3.44 -12.47 21.23
N TYR A 144 -4.76 -12.68 21.30
CA TYR A 144 -5.38 -14.00 21.17
C TYR A 144 -5.25 -14.62 19.77
N ASP A 145 -5.15 -13.81 18.70
CA ASP A 145 -5.12 -14.33 17.34
C ASP A 145 -4.08 -15.46 17.19
N HIS A 146 -4.52 -16.62 16.69
CA HIS A 146 -3.64 -17.73 16.30
C HIS A 146 -2.50 -17.27 15.38
N CYS A 147 -2.76 -16.20 14.64
CA CYS A 147 -1.84 -15.57 13.73
C CYS A 147 -0.67 -14.86 14.44
N HIS A 148 -0.80 -14.33 15.67
CA HIS A 148 0.32 -13.64 16.36
C HIS A 148 1.59 -14.51 16.49
N ARG A 149 1.44 -15.84 16.61
CA ARG A 149 2.57 -16.78 16.60
C ARG A 149 2.93 -17.28 15.19
N ASN A 150 1.95 -17.47 14.30
CA ASN A 150 2.15 -18.05 12.97
C ASN A 150 2.58 -17.03 11.90
N PHE A 151 2.31 -15.74 12.12
CA PHE A 151 2.70 -14.61 11.28
C PHE A 151 4.22 -14.53 11.06
N ILE A 152 4.98 -14.90 12.07
CA ILE A 152 6.45 -14.83 12.05
C ILE A 152 7.03 -15.77 10.99
N LEU A 153 6.40 -16.91 10.71
CA LEU A 153 7.01 -17.94 9.85
C LEU A 153 6.93 -17.65 8.35
N THR A 154 6.09 -16.70 7.94
CA THR A 154 5.81 -16.42 6.51
C THR A 154 6.23 -15.03 6.05
N ALA A 155 6.41 -14.09 6.97
CA ALA A 155 6.78 -12.70 6.67
C ALA A 155 8.30 -12.49 6.57
N ASP A 156 8.75 -11.47 5.83
CA ASP A 156 10.17 -11.12 5.75
C ASP A 156 10.73 -10.71 7.12
N GLN A 157 12.03 -10.93 7.33
CA GLN A 157 12.70 -10.71 8.62
C GLN A 157 12.51 -9.29 9.15
N ASP A 158 12.49 -8.27 8.27
CA ASP A 158 12.24 -6.88 8.66
C ASP A 158 10.83 -6.65 9.18
N VAL A 159 9.82 -7.30 8.59
CA VAL A 159 8.42 -7.20 9.08
C VAL A 159 8.27 -7.93 10.38
N GLN A 160 8.94 -9.08 10.54
CA GLN A 160 8.97 -9.79 11.80
C GLN A 160 9.58 -8.90 12.90
N SER A 161 10.69 -8.21 12.62
CA SER A 161 11.31 -7.27 13.58
C SER A 161 10.39 -6.09 13.91
N ILE A 162 9.70 -5.51 12.93
CA ILE A 162 8.71 -4.45 13.15
C ILE A 162 7.54 -4.98 13.98
N TRP A 163 7.02 -6.16 13.64
CA TRP A 163 5.93 -6.81 14.35
C TRP A 163 6.32 -7.08 15.81
N ILE A 164 7.48 -7.68 16.06
CA ILE A 164 8.03 -7.93 17.41
C ILE A 164 8.16 -6.61 18.18
N SER A 165 8.72 -5.56 17.55
CA SER A 165 8.83 -4.25 18.18
C SER A 165 7.46 -3.66 18.57
N TYR A 166 6.43 -3.83 17.73
CA TYR A 166 5.07 -3.44 18.08
C TYR A 166 4.50 -4.29 19.22
N GLN A 167 4.71 -5.61 19.21
CA GLN A 167 4.28 -6.49 20.31
C GLN A 167 4.92 -6.08 21.64
N ASP A 168 6.21 -5.77 21.65
CA ASP A 168 6.93 -5.31 22.85
C ASP A 168 6.38 -3.97 23.36
N GLN A 169 6.14 -3.02 22.45
CA GLN A 169 5.54 -1.73 22.79
C GLN A 169 4.11 -1.89 23.34
N LEU A 170 3.27 -2.71 22.69
CA LEU A 170 1.90 -3.02 23.15
C LEU A 170 1.91 -3.69 24.53
N GLN A 171 2.86 -4.59 24.77
CA GLN A 171 3.00 -5.23 26.07
C GLN A 171 3.28 -4.20 27.18
N ALA A 172 4.11 -3.19 26.88
CA ALA A 172 4.47 -2.11 27.79
C ALA A 172 3.36 -1.06 28.02
N LEU A 173 2.34 -0.99 27.16
CA LEU A 173 1.24 -0.03 27.33
C LEU A 173 0.40 -0.34 28.57
N SER A 174 0.00 0.73 29.26
CA SER A 174 -0.87 0.66 30.43
C SER A 174 -2.25 0.10 30.07
N LYS A 175 -2.78 -0.73 30.96
CA LYS A 175 -4.08 -1.37 30.85
C LYS A 175 -4.89 -0.96 32.06
N THR A 176 -5.68 0.09 31.88
CA THR A 176 -6.57 0.63 32.92
C THR A 176 -8.00 0.52 32.43
N LYS A 177 -8.98 0.58 33.34
CA LYS A 177 -10.40 0.56 32.99
C LYS A 177 -10.77 1.62 31.93
N ASP A 178 -10.06 2.74 31.90
CA ASP A 178 -10.36 3.88 31.03
C ASP A 178 -9.69 3.76 29.65
N THR A 179 -8.67 2.91 29.53
CA THR A 179 -7.85 2.75 28.31
C THR A 179 -8.02 1.40 27.63
N PHE A 180 -8.50 0.39 28.36
CA PHE A 180 -8.49 -1.02 27.95
C PHE A 180 -9.75 -1.75 28.44
N GLY A 181 -10.32 -2.61 27.61
CA GLY A 181 -11.49 -3.43 27.93
C GLY A 181 -11.99 -4.22 26.73
N VAL A 182 -13.18 -4.81 26.82
CA VAL A 182 -13.78 -5.55 25.70
C VAL A 182 -14.16 -4.58 24.58
N VAL A 183 -13.71 -4.88 23.36
CA VAL A 183 -13.90 -4.08 22.14
C VAL A 183 -14.39 -4.96 20.99
N HIS A 184 -14.98 -4.35 19.95
CA HIS A 184 -15.50 -5.08 18.80
C HIS A 184 -14.39 -5.69 17.93
N HIS A 185 -13.27 -4.97 17.79
CA HIS A 185 -12.06 -5.39 17.07
C HIS A 185 -12.17 -5.54 15.55
N ASP A 186 -13.33 -5.26 14.96
CA ASP A 186 -13.49 -5.24 13.50
C ASP A 186 -14.65 -4.35 13.04
N LEU A 187 -14.89 -3.24 13.75
CA LEU A 187 -15.97 -2.34 13.40
C LEU A 187 -15.60 -1.51 12.17
N HIS A 188 -16.23 -1.82 11.03
CA HIS A 188 -16.12 -1.07 9.78
C HIS A 188 -17.48 -0.83 9.15
N HIS A 189 -17.54 0.04 8.14
CA HIS A 189 -18.79 0.47 7.50
C HIS A 189 -19.63 -0.67 6.89
N GLU A 190 -19.03 -1.79 6.48
CA GLU A 190 -19.80 -2.97 6.02
C GLU A 190 -20.44 -3.77 7.18
N ASN A 191 -19.98 -3.60 8.42
CA ASN A 191 -20.57 -4.16 9.63
C ASN A 191 -21.57 -3.18 10.30
N LEU A 192 -22.02 -2.18 9.55
CA LEU A 192 -23.02 -1.21 9.97
C LEU A 192 -24.19 -1.18 9.01
N LEU A 193 -25.40 -1.25 9.57
CA LEU A 193 -26.65 -1.09 8.84
C LEU A 193 -27.38 0.16 9.31
N LEU A 194 -27.88 0.96 8.36
CA LEU A 194 -28.67 2.15 8.65
C LEU A 194 -30.15 1.85 8.40
N GLN A 195 -30.97 1.95 9.45
CA GLN A 195 -32.42 1.83 9.36
C GLN A 195 -33.08 2.95 10.16
N ASN A 196 -33.95 3.75 9.52
CA ASN A 196 -34.70 4.83 10.19
C ASN A 196 -33.82 5.74 11.07
N ASP A 197 -32.67 6.16 10.56
CA ASP A 197 -31.65 6.95 11.26
C ASP A 197 -30.81 6.24 12.33
N ASP A 198 -31.17 5.00 12.72
CA ASP A 198 -30.45 4.20 13.70
C ASP A 198 -29.37 3.32 13.06
N LEU A 199 -28.24 3.20 13.75
CA LEU A 199 -27.13 2.35 13.35
C LEU A 199 -27.14 1.02 14.08
N TYR A 200 -27.31 -0.05 13.31
CA TYR A 200 -27.21 -1.42 13.75
C TYR A 200 -25.78 -1.92 13.56
N VAL A 201 -25.17 -2.38 14.64
CA VAL A 201 -23.84 -2.99 14.63
C VAL A 201 -23.97 -4.48 14.38
N LEU A 202 -23.21 -5.00 13.44
CA LEU A 202 -23.17 -6.40 13.06
C LEU A 202 -21.84 -7.05 13.46
N ASP A 203 -21.84 -8.38 13.45
CA ASP A 203 -20.64 -9.24 13.48
C ASP A 203 -19.70 -9.06 14.67
N PHE A 204 -20.07 -9.65 15.80
CA PHE A 204 -19.33 -9.54 17.07
C PHE A 204 -18.37 -10.73 17.30
N VAL A 205 -18.04 -11.50 16.27
CA VAL A 205 -17.23 -12.73 16.42
C VAL A 205 -15.79 -12.48 16.89
N ASP A 206 -15.28 -11.26 16.70
CA ASP A 206 -13.89 -10.89 17.04
C ASP A 206 -13.73 -10.20 18.40
N LEU A 207 -14.78 -10.24 19.24
CA LEU A 207 -14.78 -9.66 20.57
C LEU A 207 -13.57 -10.10 21.40
N ARG A 208 -12.88 -9.12 21.97
CA ARG A 208 -11.70 -9.35 22.81
C ARG A 208 -11.36 -8.14 23.66
N ASN A 209 -10.51 -8.35 24.63
CA ASN A 209 -9.91 -7.27 25.40
C ASN A 209 -8.85 -6.54 24.57
N SER A 210 -9.00 -5.24 24.35
CA SER A 210 -8.00 -4.42 23.70
C SER A 210 -8.05 -2.96 24.14
N TRP A 211 -7.13 -2.15 23.62
CA TRP A 211 -7.15 -0.71 23.85
C TRP A 211 -8.31 -0.07 23.08
N TYR A 212 -9.11 0.77 23.74
CA TYR A 212 -10.22 1.47 23.09
C TYR A 212 -9.76 2.33 21.91
N VAL A 213 -8.58 2.95 22.02
CA VAL A 213 -7.97 3.69 20.91
C VAL A 213 -7.60 2.79 19.72
N TYR A 214 -7.30 1.50 19.96
CA TYR A 214 -7.06 0.58 18.85
C TYR A 214 -8.36 0.31 18.08
N ASP A 215 -9.49 0.10 18.76
CA ASP A 215 -10.77 -0.10 18.09
C ASP A 215 -11.21 1.14 17.28
N ILE A 216 -10.92 2.34 17.81
CA ILE A 216 -11.04 3.59 17.04
C ILE A 216 -10.13 3.57 15.81
N ALA A 217 -8.88 3.15 15.97
CA ALA A 217 -7.93 3.09 14.86
C ALA A 217 -8.38 2.12 13.76
N ILE A 218 -9.07 1.02 14.09
CA ILE A 218 -9.63 0.07 13.12
C ILE A 218 -10.73 0.75 12.27
N ALA A 219 -11.69 1.42 12.93
CA ALA A 219 -12.75 2.16 12.24
C ALA A 219 -12.19 3.28 11.33
N VAL A 220 -11.22 4.05 11.84
CA VAL A 220 -10.54 5.10 11.06
C VAL A 220 -9.77 4.47 9.90
N HIS A 221 -8.94 3.46 10.16
CA HIS A 221 -8.10 2.83 9.14
C HIS A 221 -8.95 2.31 7.97
N THR A 222 -10.01 1.55 8.25
CA THR A 222 -10.89 0.99 7.22
C THR A 222 -11.60 2.07 6.40
N ALA A 223 -12.05 3.17 7.03
CA ALA A 223 -12.65 4.29 6.33
C ALA A 223 -11.67 5.03 5.40
N LEU A 224 -10.40 5.11 5.80
CA LEU A 224 -9.34 5.75 5.02
C LEU A 224 -8.89 4.87 3.84
N GLU A 225 -8.77 3.55 4.04
CA GLU A 225 -8.41 2.63 2.96
C GLU A 225 -9.45 2.61 1.83
N ASN A 226 -10.74 2.68 2.18
CA ASN A 226 -11.83 2.72 1.20
C ASN A 226 -11.90 4.04 0.40
N ASN A 227 -11.30 5.13 0.88
CA ASN A 227 -11.24 6.42 0.18
C ASN A 227 -9.86 6.75 -0.40
N ARG A 228 -8.92 5.79 -0.45
CA ARG A 228 -7.56 5.99 -0.99
C ARG A 228 -7.51 6.51 -2.43
N PHE A 229 -8.59 6.46 -3.20
CA PHE A 229 -8.62 6.81 -4.62
C PHE A 229 -9.09 8.24 -4.94
N ARG A 230 -9.17 9.15 -3.96
CA ARG A 230 -9.47 10.58 -4.20
C ARG A 230 -8.22 11.43 -4.34
N GLN A 231 -8.34 12.59 -5.01
CA GLN A 231 -7.25 13.52 -5.29
C GLN A 231 -6.47 13.89 -4.02
N PHE A 232 -5.18 14.18 -4.14
CA PHE A 232 -4.27 14.29 -3.00
C PHE A 232 -4.65 15.37 -1.97
N GLU A 233 -5.15 16.51 -2.45
CA GLU A 233 -5.66 17.60 -1.60
C GLU A 233 -6.98 17.22 -0.90
N GLU A 234 -7.85 16.46 -1.57
CA GLU A 234 -9.08 15.93 -0.98
C GLU A 234 -8.80 14.82 0.06
N GLU A 235 -7.73 14.04 -0.10
CA GLU A 235 -7.41 12.91 0.79
C GLU A 235 -6.94 13.39 2.18
N HIS A 236 -6.06 14.40 2.26
CA HIS A 236 -5.64 14.96 3.55
C HIS A 236 -6.81 15.65 4.27
N SER A 237 -7.58 16.46 3.54
CA SER A 237 -8.80 17.10 4.05
C SER A 237 -9.82 16.07 4.53
N TYR A 238 -10.01 14.98 3.78
CA TYR A 238 -10.91 13.89 4.14
C TYR A 238 -10.43 13.16 5.40
N LYS A 239 -9.13 12.84 5.50
CA LYS A 239 -8.55 12.17 6.67
C LYS A 239 -8.79 12.93 7.96
N LEU A 240 -8.48 14.23 7.92
CA LEU A 240 -8.67 15.13 9.05
C LEU A 240 -10.17 15.22 9.40
N ARG A 241 -11.00 15.55 8.41
CA ARG A 241 -12.46 15.68 8.58
C ARG A 241 -13.10 14.42 9.13
N PHE A 242 -12.79 13.25 8.57
CA PHE A 242 -13.36 11.97 9.02
C PHE A 242 -12.96 11.71 10.47
N THR A 243 -11.65 11.77 10.77
CA THR A 243 -11.12 11.45 12.10
C THR A 243 -11.68 12.40 13.16
N GLU A 244 -11.68 13.71 12.90
CA GLU A 244 -12.24 14.71 13.82
C GLU A 244 -13.75 14.55 14.02
N THR A 245 -14.49 14.32 12.94
CA THR A 245 -15.95 14.12 13.02
C THR A 245 -16.30 12.85 13.78
N PHE A 246 -15.55 11.77 13.55
CA PHE A 246 -15.69 10.50 14.24
C PHE A 246 -15.38 10.66 15.74
N LEU A 247 -14.23 11.25 16.07
CA LEU A 247 -13.84 11.48 17.46
C LEU A 247 -14.82 12.41 18.19
N ARG A 248 -15.34 13.45 17.52
CA ARG A 248 -16.37 14.32 18.07
C ARG A 248 -17.63 13.53 18.45
N GLY A 249 -18.03 12.56 17.64
CA GLY A 249 -19.14 11.66 17.95
C GLY A 249 -18.83 10.76 19.15
N TYR A 250 -17.65 10.15 19.13
CA TYR A 250 -17.16 9.25 20.19
C TYR A 250 -17.15 9.91 21.56
N GLU A 251 -16.62 11.14 21.62
CA GLU A 251 -16.43 11.88 22.87
C GLU A 251 -17.73 12.40 23.49
N ARG A 252 -18.86 12.29 22.79
CA ARG A 252 -20.18 12.54 23.39
C ARG A 252 -20.62 11.45 24.35
N GLU A 253 -20.08 10.25 24.22
CA GLU A 253 -20.51 9.07 24.99
C GLU A 253 -19.45 8.62 26.00
N THR A 254 -18.16 8.84 25.72
CA THR A 254 -17.10 8.50 26.66
C THR A 254 -15.84 9.35 26.48
N LEU A 255 -15.09 9.56 27.56
CA LEU A 255 -13.82 10.29 27.50
C LEU A 255 -12.73 9.45 26.82
N LEU A 256 -12.07 10.04 25.83
CA LEU A 256 -10.78 9.57 25.30
C LEU A 256 -9.66 10.40 25.93
N ILE A 257 -8.98 9.86 26.93
CA ILE A 257 -7.89 10.58 27.61
C ILE A 257 -6.76 10.92 26.64
N GLU A 258 -6.08 12.03 26.87
CA GLU A 258 -5.04 12.57 25.97
C GLU A 258 -3.92 11.57 25.69
N GLU A 259 -3.50 10.80 26.71
CA GLU A 259 -2.46 9.77 26.55
C GLU A 259 -2.93 8.66 25.60
N SER A 260 -4.21 8.30 25.63
CA SER A 260 -4.79 7.33 24.69
C SER A 260 -4.94 7.94 23.31
N ARG A 261 -5.42 9.19 23.21
CA ARG A 261 -5.54 9.91 21.93
C ARG A 261 -4.19 10.01 21.21
N ALA A 262 -3.11 10.28 21.94
CA ALA A 262 -1.74 10.35 21.41
C ALA A 262 -1.25 9.02 20.81
N LEU A 263 -1.85 7.88 21.19
CA LEU A 263 -1.53 6.56 20.62
C LEU A 263 -2.27 6.26 19.32
N LEU A 264 -3.23 7.08 18.88
CA LEU A 264 -3.97 6.83 17.64
C LEU A 264 -3.05 6.68 16.40
N PRO A 265 -2.02 7.52 16.18
CA PRO A 265 -1.07 7.31 15.08
C PRO A 265 -0.26 6.02 15.21
N PHE A 266 0.06 5.60 16.43
CA PHE A 266 0.74 4.32 16.70
C PHE A 266 -0.17 3.14 16.30
N PHE A 267 -1.42 3.15 16.74
CA PHE A 267 -2.37 2.08 16.43
C PHE A 267 -2.79 2.03 14.95
N LEU A 268 -2.85 3.18 14.26
CA LEU A 268 -3.07 3.21 12.80
C LEU A 268 -1.92 2.54 12.03
N LYS A 269 -0.67 2.74 12.46
CA LYS A 269 0.50 2.06 11.88
C LYS A 269 0.50 0.58 12.24
N TYR A 270 0.19 0.24 13.50
CA TYR A 270 0.05 -1.13 13.95
C TYR A 270 -1.02 -1.88 13.13
N ARG A 271 -2.20 -1.30 12.91
CA ARG A 271 -3.27 -1.92 12.09
C ARG A 271 -2.82 -2.17 10.64
N LEU A 272 -2.04 -1.26 10.06
CA LEU A 272 -1.48 -1.46 8.72
C LEU A 272 -0.57 -2.68 8.67
N VAL A 273 0.34 -2.82 9.65
CA VAL A 273 1.23 -3.98 9.74
C VAL A 273 0.42 -5.25 10.02
N TYR A 274 -0.53 -5.19 10.96
CA TYR A 274 -1.44 -6.30 11.26
C TYR A 274 -2.17 -6.79 10.01
N SER A 275 -2.78 -5.88 9.24
CA SER A 275 -3.54 -6.23 8.03
C SER A 275 -2.63 -6.84 6.96
N TYR A 276 -1.42 -6.31 6.80
CA TYR A 276 -0.41 -6.90 5.92
C TYR A 276 -0.06 -8.34 6.32
N MET A 277 0.22 -8.58 7.62
CA MET A 277 0.56 -9.91 8.13
C MET A 277 -0.62 -10.88 7.98
N TYR A 278 -1.83 -10.41 8.26
CA TYR A 278 -3.08 -11.14 8.08
C TYR A 278 -3.25 -11.62 6.64
N PHE A 279 -3.24 -10.70 5.67
CA PHE A 279 -3.39 -11.06 4.26
C PHE A 279 -2.25 -11.94 3.76
N GLN A 280 -1.00 -11.70 4.20
CA GLN A 280 0.12 -12.56 3.81
C GLN A 280 -0.09 -14.00 4.27
N HIS A 281 -0.50 -14.22 5.52
CA HIS A 281 -0.75 -15.55 6.08
C HIS A 281 -1.96 -16.23 5.40
N THR A 282 -3.09 -15.53 5.27
CA THR A 282 -4.28 -16.13 4.67
C THR A 282 -4.10 -16.42 3.18
N LEU A 283 -3.41 -15.56 2.42
CA LEU A 283 -3.14 -15.80 1.00
C LEU A 283 -2.09 -16.91 0.79
N THR A 284 -1.17 -17.14 1.72
CA THR A 284 -0.21 -18.25 1.64
C THR A 284 -0.85 -19.59 2.00
N ASP A 285 -1.76 -19.65 2.98
CA ASP A 285 -2.55 -20.87 3.25
C ASP A 285 -3.62 -21.12 2.17
N ALA A 286 -4.18 -20.07 1.56
CA ALA A 286 -5.07 -20.21 0.39
C ALA A 286 -4.37 -20.87 -0.81
N LYS A 287 -3.04 -20.75 -0.95
CA LYS A 287 -2.26 -21.49 -1.96
C LYS A 287 -2.15 -22.99 -1.66
N LYS A 288 -2.31 -23.43 -0.40
CA LYS A 288 -2.38 -24.86 -0.04
C LYS A 288 -3.77 -25.46 -0.26
N ILE A 289 -4.83 -24.64 -0.25
CA ILE A 289 -6.22 -25.13 -0.33
C ILE A 289 -6.83 -25.04 -1.74
N ARG A 290 -6.27 -24.26 -2.67
CA ARG A 290 -6.85 -24.11 -4.01
C ARG A 290 -6.30 -25.10 -5.05
N SER A 291 -6.69 -26.36 -4.92
CA SER A 291 -7.08 -27.18 -6.08
C SER A 291 -8.60 -27.14 -6.18
N CYS A 292 -9.12 -26.99 -7.40
CA CYS A 292 -10.54 -26.82 -7.77
C CYS A 292 -11.13 -25.39 -7.68
N SER A 293 -11.24 -24.80 -8.88
CA SER A 293 -12.44 -24.16 -9.44
C SER A 293 -12.86 -22.71 -9.11
N ASP A 294 -12.00 -21.82 -8.60
CA ASP A 294 -12.37 -20.38 -8.49
C ASP A 294 -11.41 -19.37 -9.14
N LEU A 295 -10.48 -19.83 -9.98
CA LEU A 295 -9.56 -18.96 -10.73
C LEU A 295 -10.19 -18.19 -11.91
N LYS A 296 -11.52 -18.19 -12.08
CA LYS A 296 -12.19 -17.48 -13.18
C LYS A 296 -12.96 -16.22 -12.80
N ARG A 297 -12.91 -15.77 -11.54
CA ARG A 297 -13.65 -14.57 -11.10
C ARG A 297 -12.79 -13.35 -10.72
N TYR A 298 -11.47 -13.48 -10.70
CA TYR A 298 -10.55 -12.44 -10.22
C TYR A 298 -9.39 -12.10 -11.19
N GLU A 299 -9.65 -12.07 -12.50
CA GLU A 299 -8.71 -11.54 -13.51
C GLU A 299 -9.18 -10.20 -14.11
N LYS A 300 -9.91 -9.37 -13.34
CA LYS A 300 -10.25 -8.01 -13.78
C LYS A 300 -10.17 -7.00 -12.65
N LYS A 301 -9.28 -6.01 -12.88
CA LYS A 301 -9.12 -4.69 -12.24
C LYS A 301 -8.03 -4.61 -11.17
N GLU A 302 -6.80 -4.40 -11.62
CA GLU A 302 -5.81 -3.62 -10.90
C GLU A 302 -5.65 -2.26 -11.59
N SER A 303 -5.84 -1.16 -10.86
CA SER A 303 -5.25 0.14 -11.21
C SER A 303 -5.33 1.16 -10.06
N TYR A 304 -4.15 1.45 -9.48
CA TYR A 304 -3.62 2.74 -8.99
C TYR A 304 -3.42 3.06 -7.51
N GLN A 305 -2.20 3.58 -7.31
CA GLN A 305 -1.45 3.94 -6.13
C GLN A 305 -1.68 5.41 -5.70
N VAL A 306 -1.34 5.69 -4.45
CA VAL A 306 -1.42 6.97 -3.72
C VAL A 306 -0.01 7.57 -3.55
N LYS A 307 0.18 8.91 -3.65
CA LYS A 307 1.38 9.62 -3.13
C LYS A 307 1.18 11.07 -2.60
N ARG A 308 1.50 11.21 -1.30
CA ARG A 308 1.60 12.36 -0.33
C ARG A 308 2.59 13.48 -0.69
N PRO A 309 2.78 14.57 0.12
CA PRO A 309 2.02 15.26 1.22
C PRO A 309 2.13 16.82 1.21
N ILE A 310 1.61 17.53 2.25
CA ILE A 310 2.16 18.83 2.71
C ILE A 310 2.45 18.80 4.24
N HIS A 311 3.56 19.44 4.62
CA HIS A 311 4.22 19.52 5.93
C HIS A 311 3.43 20.26 7.02
N ASP A 312 3.51 19.78 8.27
CA ASP A 312 3.81 20.66 9.39
C ASP A 312 4.64 19.94 10.47
N LYS A 313 5.50 20.72 11.12
CA LYS A 313 6.64 20.28 11.95
C LYS A 313 6.17 19.69 13.29
N GLU A 314 6.33 18.38 13.44
CA GLU A 314 6.56 17.58 14.67
C GLU A 314 6.01 16.16 14.44
N CYS A 315 6.73 15.37 13.64
CA CYS A 315 6.53 13.92 13.54
C CYS A 315 7.85 13.29 13.09
N ASP A 316 8.58 12.67 14.01
CA ASP A 316 9.51 11.60 13.65
C ASP A 316 8.67 10.39 13.18
N LEU A 317 8.17 10.51 11.95
CA LEU A 317 7.56 9.45 11.17
C LEU A 317 8.62 8.38 10.87
N PHE A 318 8.16 7.16 10.60
CA PHE A 318 8.94 6.15 9.87
C PHE A 318 9.49 6.79 8.59
N MET A 319 10.72 7.31 8.63
CA MET A 319 11.49 7.47 7.42
C MET A 319 11.84 6.06 6.99
N ILE A 320 11.42 5.66 5.79
CA ILE A 320 12.19 4.65 5.04
C ILE A 320 13.60 5.20 5.09
N ASN A 321 14.48 4.61 5.91
CA ASN A 321 15.88 4.98 5.84
C ASN A 321 16.31 4.47 4.47
N PRO A 322 16.55 5.36 3.49
CA PRO A 322 16.82 4.92 2.14
C PRO A 322 18.14 4.14 2.08
N ASN A 323 18.94 4.16 3.17
CA ASN A 323 20.25 3.56 3.30
C ASN A 323 21.19 3.96 2.14
N LEU A 324 20.99 5.19 1.66
CA LEU A 324 21.76 5.81 0.58
C LEU A 324 22.97 6.61 1.10
N LYS A 325 23.06 6.79 2.43
CA LYS A 325 24.18 7.49 3.05
C LYS A 325 25.49 6.78 2.75
N GLY A 326 26.44 7.51 2.16
CA GLY A 326 27.76 7.00 1.77
C GLY A 326 27.78 6.12 0.52
N LYS A 327 26.63 5.84 -0.10
CA LYS A 327 26.56 5.09 -1.37
C LYS A 327 27.01 5.98 -2.52
N ALA A 328 27.82 5.45 -3.44
CA ALA A 328 28.34 6.16 -4.60
C ALA A 328 27.38 6.07 -5.79
N ILE A 329 26.83 7.20 -6.25
CA ILE A 329 25.80 7.26 -7.30
C ILE A 329 26.38 7.95 -8.53
N LEU A 330 26.48 7.22 -9.64
CA LEU A 330 26.89 7.75 -10.94
C LEU A 330 25.66 8.16 -11.75
N ILE A 331 25.58 9.45 -12.10
CA ILE A 331 24.46 10.01 -12.86
C ILE A 331 24.98 10.58 -14.18
N THR A 332 24.58 9.98 -15.31
CA THR A 332 24.96 10.50 -16.63
C THR A 332 24.13 11.73 -16.99
N GLY A 333 24.78 12.83 -17.39
CA GLY A 333 24.07 14.09 -17.64
C GLY A 333 23.51 14.68 -16.35
N GLY A 334 24.18 14.46 -15.22
CA GLY A 334 23.75 14.89 -13.88
C GLY A 334 23.83 16.41 -13.66
N ASN A 335 24.31 17.17 -14.63
CA ASN A 335 24.55 18.62 -14.50
C ASN A 335 23.36 19.49 -14.92
N SER A 336 22.25 18.92 -15.42
CA SER A 336 21.09 19.70 -15.85
C SER A 336 19.76 18.94 -15.83
N GLY A 337 18.66 19.69 -15.85
CA GLY A 337 17.29 19.16 -15.98
C GLY A 337 16.95 18.11 -14.91
N ILE A 338 16.46 16.96 -15.35
CA ILE A 338 16.18 15.80 -14.48
C ILE A 338 17.46 15.31 -13.78
N GLY A 339 18.60 15.33 -14.48
CA GLY A 339 19.89 14.92 -13.94
C GLY A 339 20.34 15.74 -12.73
N SER A 340 20.23 17.07 -12.80
CA SER A 340 20.60 17.95 -11.68
C SER A 340 19.68 17.76 -10.48
N ALA A 341 18.37 17.58 -10.70
CA ALA A 341 17.43 17.30 -9.62
C ALA A 341 17.73 15.95 -8.94
N MET A 342 18.11 14.91 -9.70
CA MET A 342 18.58 13.65 -9.13
C MET A 342 19.87 13.84 -8.33
N THR A 343 20.85 14.57 -8.87
CA THR A 343 22.11 14.88 -8.20
C THR A 343 21.89 15.55 -6.84
N GLU A 344 21.06 16.59 -6.80
CA GLU A 344 20.71 17.30 -5.56
C GLU A 344 20.01 16.37 -4.58
N GLN A 345 19.01 15.61 -5.04
CA GLN A 345 18.23 14.77 -4.14
C GLN A 345 19.02 13.58 -3.57
N PHE A 346 19.88 12.94 -4.34
CA PHE A 346 20.77 11.89 -3.81
C PHE A 346 21.80 12.50 -2.84
N ALA A 347 22.31 13.71 -3.09
CA ALA A 347 23.22 14.40 -2.18
C ALA A 347 22.56 14.73 -0.84
N GLU A 348 21.31 15.21 -0.85
CA GLU A 348 20.52 15.46 0.36
C GLU A 348 20.32 14.20 1.22
N MET A 349 20.29 13.02 0.59
CA MET A 349 20.22 11.71 1.27
C MET A 349 21.58 11.22 1.78
N GLY A 350 22.63 12.02 1.63
CA GLY A 350 23.99 11.73 2.10
C GLY A 350 24.78 10.79 1.20
N SER A 351 24.37 10.57 -0.05
CA SER A 351 25.13 9.80 -1.04
C SER A 351 26.37 10.56 -1.52
N LYS A 352 27.35 9.82 -2.04
CA LYS A 352 28.51 10.37 -2.75
C LYS A 352 28.18 10.47 -4.23
N ILE A 353 28.21 11.66 -4.81
CA ILE A 353 27.68 11.88 -6.16
C ILE A 353 28.78 11.98 -7.20
N ILE A 354 28.67 11.18 -8.26
CA ILE A 354 29.50 11.30 -9.45
C ILE A 354 28.64 11.91 -10.55
N ILE A 355 28.92 13.16 -10.87
CA ILE A 355 28.20 13.95 -11.88
C ILE A 355 28.94 13.80 -13.21
N HIS A 356 28.42 12.97 -14.11
CA HIS A 356 28.91 12.97 -15.48
C HIS A 356 28.29 14.13 -16.27
N TYR A 357 29.10 14.82 -17.05
CA TYR A 357 28.68 15.86 -17.99
C TYR A 357 29.44 15.78 -19.32
N TYR A 358 28.80 16.22 -20.39
CA TYR A 358 29.40 16.39 -21.72
C TYR A 358 29.55 17.88 -22.07
N ASP A 359 28.50 18.67 -21.83
CA ASP A 359 28.51 20.12 -21.98
C ASP A 359 28.31 20.82 -20.62
N LYS A 360 28.46 22.15 -20.59
CA LYS A 360 28.13 23.00 -19.42
C LYS A 360 28.89 22.58 -18.15
N GLU A 361 30.22 22.53 -18.24
CA GLU A 361 31.14 22.24 -17.13
C GLU A 361 30.87 23.16 -15.93
N GLU A 362 30.51 24.42 -16.18
CA GLU A 362 30.24 25.39 -15.13
C GLU A 362 29.06 24.97 -14.25
N LYS A 363 28.01 24.37 -14.84
CA LYS A 363 26.86 23.85 -14.07
C LYS A 363 27.26 22.65 -13.22
N ALA A 364 28.06 21.74 -13.78
CA ALA A 364 28.56 20.58 -13.04
C ALA A 364 29.44 21.00 -11.86
N THR A 365 30.37 21.93 -12.11
CA THR A 365 31.28 22.47 -11.10
C THR A 365 30.52 23.24 -10.02
N GLN A 366 29.50 24.01 -10.39
CA GLN A 366 28.66 24.72 -9.43
C GLN A 366 27.88 23.75 -8.53
N LEU A 367 27.30 22.69 -9.09
CA LEU A 367 26.62 21.64 -8.30
C LEU A 367 27.58 20.96 -7.32
N VAL A 368 28.80 20.62 -7.75
CA VAL A 368 29.83 20.07 -6.85
C VAL A 368 30.10 21.00 -5.68
N ARG A 369 30.30 22.31 -5.95
CA ARG A 369 30.54 23.31 -4.89
C ARG A 369 29.37 23.38 -3.92
N THR A 370 28.14 23.50 -4.43
CA THR A 370 26.94 23.58 -3.59
C THR A 370 26.75 22.34 -2.70
N ILE A 371 27.03 21.14 -3.22
CA ILE A 371 26.96 19.91 -2.44
C ILE A 371 28.04 19.88 -1.35
N GLN A 372 29.28 20.25 -1.70
CA GLN A 372 30.40 20.27 -0.75
C GLN A 372 30.24 21.33 0.34
N GLU A 373 29.71 22.51 0.01
CA GLU A 373 29.37 23.58 0.96
C GLU A 373 28.28 23.12 1.95
N SER A 374 27.41 22.22 1.52
CA SER A 374 26.38 21.59 2.36
C SER A 374 26.89 20.37 3.14
N GLY A 375 28.19 20.07 3.07
CA GLY A 375 28.84 18.95 3.77
C GLY A 375 28.73 17.59 3.08
N GLY A 376 28.26 17.55 1.83
CA GLY A 376 28.18 16.33 1.01
C GLY A 376 29.48 16.06 0.24
N GLU A 377 29.54 14.88 -0.40
CA GLU A 377 30.67 14.47 -1.24
C GLU A 377 30.23 14.38 -2.70
N ALA A 378 30.87 15.14 -3.59
CA ALA A 378 30.59 15.08 -5.03
C ALA A 378 31.85 15.33 -5.87
N VAL A 379 31.88 14.73 -7.07
CA VAL A 379 32.88 14.98 -8.11
C VAL A 379 32.18 15.13 -9.46
N ALA A 380 32.71 16.00 -10.32
CA ALA A 380 32.26 16.15 -11.70
C ALA A 380 33.28 15.52 -12.65
N ILE A 381 32.82 14.72 -13.61
CA ILE A 381 33.67 14.00 -14.57
C ILE A 381 33.16 14.25 -15.98
N TYR A 382 34.00 14.85 -16.81
CA TYR A 382 33.77 14.93 -18.25
C TYR A 382 34.01 13.57 -18.92
N ALA A 383 33.12 13.20 -19.85
CA ALA A 383 33.31 12.10 -20.79
C ALA A 383 32.46 12.33 -22.05
N ASP A 384 32.99 12.04 -23.25
CA ASP A 384 32.14 11.86 -24.42
C ASP A 384 31.71 10.41 -24.52
N LEU A 385 30.52 10.10 -24.00
CA LEU A 385 30.04 8.72 -23.93
C LEU A 385 29.86 8.04 -25.29
N ARG A 386 29.89 8.78 -26.41
CA ARG A 386 29.91 8.17 -27.76
C ARG A 386 31.19 7.36 -28.00
N GLN A 387 32.27 7.73 -27.33
CA GLN A 387 33.56 7.06 -27.39
C GLN A 387 33.65 5.98 -26.31
N GLU A 388 33.87 4.73 -26.70
CA GLU A 388 33.90 3.61 -25.74
C GLU A 388 35.02 3.76 -24.68
N GLN A 389 36.17 4.29 -25.09
CA GLN A 389 37.29 4.58 -24.17
C GLN A 389 36.92 5.59 -23.06
N ASP A 390 36.00 6.51 -23.32
CA ASP A 390 35.56 7.51 -22.36
C ASP A 390 34.56 6.93 -21.36
N ILE A 391 33.79 5.90 -21.74
CA ILE A 391 32.95 5.10 -20.83
C ILE A 391 33.85 4.39 -19.81
N ASP A 392 34.94 3.76 -20.27
CA ASP A 392 35.89 3.07 -19.40
C ASP A 392 36.58 4.07 -18.45
N GLN A 393 37.05 5.20 -18.97
CA GLN A 393 37.64 6.26 -18.16
C GLN A 393 36.66 6.85 -17.14
N LEU A 394 35.38 7.00 -17.49
CA LEU A 394 34.36 7.48 -16.56
C LEU A 394 34.23 6.51 -15.38
N MET A 395 34.15 5.21 -15.64
CA MET A 395 34.08 4.18 -14.59
C MET A 395 35.35 4.16 -13.73
N GLU A 396 36.54 4.20 -14.34
CA GLU A 396 37.81 4.24 -13.62
C GLU A 396 37.93 5.46 -12.71
N LYS A 397 37.61 6.66 -13.22
CA LYS A 397 37.65 7.91 -12.44
C LYS A 397 36.61 7.89 -11.32
N SER A 398 35.43 7.29 -11.57
CA SER A 398 34.38 7.09 -10.56
C SER A 398 34.87 6.20 -9.41
N ILE A 399 35.46 5.06 -9.73
CA ILE A 399 36.04 4.12 -8.75
C ILE A 399 37.21 4.76 -8.02
N LYS A 400 38.06 5.53 -8.71
CA LYS A 400 39.17 6.25 -8.08
C LYS A 400 38.68 7.28 -7.06
N ALA A 401 37.54 7.93 -7.31
CA ALA A 401 36.99 8.95 -6.42
C ALA A 401 36.39 8.34 -5.14
N PHE A 402 35.58 7.28 -5.26
CA PHE A 402 34.79 6.77 -4.13
C PHE A 402 34.95 5.27 -3.83
N GLY A 403 35.87 4.59 -4.53
CA GLY A 403 36.19 3.16 -4.35
C GLY A 403 35.23 2.19 -5.03
N THR A 404 34.04 2.65 -5.43
CA THR A 404 32.98 1.82 -6.01
C THR A 404 31.95 2.71 -6.72
N VAL A 405 30.99 2.08 -7.38
CA VAL A 405 29.75 2.69 -7.84
C VAL A 405 28.60 1.81 -7.35
N ASP A 406 27.80 2.29 -6.42
CA ASP A 406 26.66 1.58 -5.81
C ASP A 406 25.40 1.63 -6.68
N ALA A 407 25.19 2.76 -7.36
CA ALA A 407 24.11 2.88 -8.33
C ALA A 407 24.51 3.64 -9.60
N LEU A 408 23.96 3.19 -10.73
CA LEU A 408 24.12 3.78 -12.05
C LEU A 408 22.78 4.33 -12.53
N ILE A 409 22.72 5.63 -12.80
CA ILE A 409 21.58 6.31 -13.38
C ILE A 409 21.91 6.72 -14.82
N ASN A 410 21.36 5.99 -15.79
CA ASN A 410 21.48 6.32 -17.20
C ASN A 410 20.43 7.37 -17.56
N ASN A 411 20.83 8.64 -17.52
CA ASN A 411 19.97 9.80 -17.78
C ASN A 411 20.38 10.61 -19.02
N ALA A 412 21.65 10.62 -19.40
CA ALA A 412 22.11 11.30 -20.62
C ALA A 412 21.35 10.78 -21.85
N ALA A 413 20.91 11.71 -22.71
CA ALA A 413 20.11 11.39 -23.88
C ALA A 413 20.33 12.41 -25.02
N ALA A 414 20.15 11.96 -26.25
CA ALA A 414 20.00 12.80 -27.43
C ALA A 414 18.52 12.79 -27.87
N CYS A 415 17.99 13.95 -28.25
CA CYS A 415 16.62 14.08 -28.76
C CYS A 415 16.56 15.12 -29.88
N VAL A 416 16.79 14.67 -31.11
CA VAL A 416 16.42 15.38 -32.34
C VAL A 416 14.98 15.01 -32.73
N LEU A 417 14.14 16.00 -33.08
CA LEU A 417 12.78 15.75 -33.56
C LEU A 417 12.81 15.26 -35.00
N ASP A 418 12.07 14.20 -35.32
CA ASP A 418 12.02 13.60 -36.65
C ASP A 418 10.64 13.01 -37.00
N THR A 419 10.28 13.04 -38.27
CA THR A 419 9.07 12.44 -38.84
C THR A 419 9.44 11.35 -39.84
N ILE A 420 8.45 10.61 -40.34
CA ILE A 420 8.71 9.56 -41.34
C ILE A 420 9.20 10.15 -42.67
N PHE A 421 9.00 11.45 -42.90
CA PHE A 421 9.35 12.12 -44.15
C PHE A 421 10.79 12.67 -44.17
N ASP A 422 11.41 12.84 -43.00
CA ASP A 422 12.71 13.51 -42.84
C ASP A 422 13.68 12.75 -41.90
N THR A 423 13.27 11.62 -41.33
CA THR A 423 14.18 10.73 -40.59
C THR A 423 15.25 10.14 -41.52
N THR A 424 16.49 10.10 -41.04
CA THR A 424 17.67 9.64 -41.79
C THR A 424 18.43 8.56 -41.02
N GLY A 425 19.35 7.86 -41.70
CA GLY A 425 20.26 6.92 -41.03
C GLY A 425 21.07 7.60 -39.92
N GLU A 426 21.57 8.81 -40.18
CA GLU A 426 22.36 9.59 -39.20
C GLU A 426 21.55 9.94 -37.93
N THR A 427 20.30 10.38 -38.09
CA THR A 427 19.44 10.69 -36.92
C THR A 427 19.10 9.42 -36.14
N ILE A 428 18.85 8.30 -36.82
CA ILE A 428 18.61 7.01 -36.17
C ILE A 428 19.85 6.58 -35.40
N ASP A 429 21.02 6.63 -36.03
CA ASP A 429 22.29 6.23 -35.45
C ASP A 429 22.63 7.08 -34.22
N GLU A 430 22.43 8.40 -34.28
CA GLU A 430 22.65 9.29 -33.13
C GLU A 430 21.75 8.95 -31.94
N HIS A 431 20.44 8.73 -32.17
CA HIS A 431 19.52 8.35 -31.10
C HIS A 431 19.86 6.98 -30.52
N PHE A 432 20.12 5.96 -31.34
CA PHE A 432 20.46 4.62 -30.86
C PHE A 432 21.83 4.57 -30.19
N GLU A 433 22.81 5.33 -30.68
CA GLU A 433 24.11 5.48 -30.05
C GLU A 433 23.95 6.00 -28.61
N MET A 434 23.36 7.18 -28.45
CA MET A 434 23.31 7.83 -27.13
C MET A 434 22.26 7.23 -26.19
N ASN A 435 21.11 6.79 -26.71
CA ASN A 435 19.99 6.40 -25.85
C ASN A 435 19.89 4.89 -25.61
N ALA A 436 20.63 4.06 -26.38
CA ALA A 436 20.58 2.60 -26.24
C ALA A 436 21.98 1.97 -26.09
N ARG A 437 22.90 2.22 -27.04
CA ARG A 437 24.26 1.64 -27.02
C ARG A 437 25.06 2.09 -25.79
N VAL A 438 25.07 3.39 -25.51
CA VAL A 438 25.78 3.94 -24.35
C VAL A 438 25.26 3.39 -23.02
N PRO A 439 23.94 3.45 -22.71
CA PRO A 439 23.41 2.85 -21.49
C PRO A 439 23.73 1.38 -21.33
N VAL A 440 23.63 0.57 -22.38
CA VAL A 440 23.93 -0.88 -22.26
C VAL A 440 25.42 -1.15 -22.03
N GLN A 441 26.32 -0.36 -22.62
CA GLN A 441 27.75 -0.44 -22.32
C GLN A 441 28.07 -0.04 -20.87
N LEU A 442 27.44 1.02 -20.35
CA LEU A 442 27.57 1.42 -18.94
C LEU A 442 27.00 0.35 -17.98
N MET A 443 25.84 -0.23 -18.29
CA MET A 443 25.27 -1.35 -17.53
C MET A 443 26.23 -2.55 -17.52
N ASN A 444 26.86 -2.87 -18.66
CA ASN A 444 27.86 -3.93 -18.73
C ASN A 444 29.04 -3.69 -17.79
N ARG A 445 29.65 -2.49 -17.81
CA ARG A 445 30.76 -2.15 -16.91
C ARG A 445 30.35 -2.17 -15.44
N PHE A 446 29.15 -1.68 -15.13
CA PHE A 446 28.61 -1.71 -13.77
C PHE A 446 28.42 -3.15 -13.25
N VAL A 447 27.83 -4.03 -14.05
CA VAL A 447 27.64 -5.45 -13.67
C VAL A 447 28.98 -6.16 -13.48
N LEU A 448 29.97 -5.90 -14.37
CA LEU A 448 31.32 -6.44 -14.23
C LEU A 448 32.01 -5.95 -12.95
N LEU A 449 31.91 -4.65 -12.64
CA LEU A 449 32.44 -4.07 -11.41
C LEU A 449 31.88 -4.77 -10.15
N HIS A 450 30.55 -4.92 -10.07
CA HIS A 450 29.92 -5.57 -8.91
C HIS A 450 30.30 -7.05 -8.80
N LYS A 451 30.43 -7.74 -9.92
CA LYS A 451 30.91 -9.13 -9.96
C LYS A 451 32.36 -9.25 -9.48
N GLU A 452 33.25 -8.36 -9.92
CA GLU A 452 34.66 -8.33 -9.51
C GLU A 452 34.81 -8.00 -8.02
N GLN A 453 34.03 -7.03 -7.53
CA GLN A 453 34.01 -6.63 -6.12
C GLN A 453 33.24 -7.60 -5.23
N ARG A 454 32.58 -8.64 -5.81
CA ARG A 454 31.67 -9.57 -5.12
C ARG A 454 30.60 -8.85 -4.29
N LYS A 455 30.12 -7.74 -4.83
CA LYS A 455 29.12 -6.87 -4.19
C LYS A 455 27.74 -7.23 -4.73
N GLN A 456 26.78 -7.44 -3.83
CA GLN A 456 25.41 -7.86 -4.15
C GLN A 456 24.38 -6.77 -3.84
N GLU A 457 24.78 -5.52 -3.92
CA GLU A 457 23.96 -4.35 -3.56
C GLU A 457 24.02 -3.28 -4.66
N GLY A 458 23.76 -3.67 -5.91
CA GLY A 458 23.79 -2.76 -7.06
C GLY A 458 22.40 -2.31 -7.49
N SER A 459 22.29 -1.06 -7.96
CA SER A 459 21.05 -0.52 -8.53
C SER A 459 21.32 0.18 -9.85
N ILE A 460 20.58 -0.16 -10.89
CA ILE A 460 20.61 0.51 -12.20
C ILE A 460 19.24 1.11 -12.46
N VAL A 461 19.20 2.40 -12.82
CA VAL A 461 17.98 3.10 -13.22
C VAL A 461 18.19 3.74 -14.58
N ASN A 462 17.33 3.39 -15.53
CA ASN A 462 17.34 3.91 -16.89
C ASN A 462 16.22 4.93 -17.07
N ILE A 463 16.55 6.14 -17.52
CA ILE A 463 15.54 7.18 -17.84
C ILE A 463 15.11 7.02 -19.30
N SER A 464 13.87 6.60 -19.49
CA SER A 464 13.17 6.48 -20.77
C SER A 464 12.32 7.74 -21.03
N THR A 465 11.14 7.57 -21.62
CA THR A 465 10.18 8.61 -22.01
C THR A 465 8.84 7.96 -22.34
N ASP A 466 7.74 8.69 -22.20
CA ASP A 466 6.43 8.32 -22.72
C ASP A 466 6.40 8.13 -24.25
N ALA A 467 7.32 8.78 -24.97
CA ALA A 467 7.47 8.60 -26.42
C ALA A 467 7.92 7.19 -26.85
N SER A 468 8.35 6.32 -25.92
CA SER A 468 8.81 4.97 -26.22
C SER A 468 7.73 4.03 -26.79
N GLN A 469 6.45 4.38 -26.63
CA GLN A 469 5.34 3.56 -27.13
C GLN A 469 4.90 4.02 -28.52
N LYS A 470 4.61 5.31 -28.66
CA LYS A 470 4.24 5.96 -29.93
C LYS A 470 4.23 7.48 -29.74
N PHE A 471 5.00 8.21 -30.55
CA PHE A 471 4.92 9.66 -30.58
C PHE A 471 5.29 10.20 -31.95
N ALA A 472 4.36 10.93 -32.57
CA ALA A 472 4.65 11.59 -33.84
C ALA A 472 5.72 12.66 -33.61
N ARG A 473 6.61 12.86 -34.60
CA ARG A 473 7.73 13.83 -34.54
C ARG A 473 8.89 13.42 -33.60
N GLN A 474 8.88 12.20 -33.08
CA GLN A 474 9.95 11.61 -32.26
C GLN A 474 10.10 10.13 -32.57
N ILE A 475 10.11 9.77 -33.85
CA ILE A 475 10.07 8.37 -34.31
C ILE A 475 11.34 7.64 -33.87
N SER A 476 12.51 8.18 -34.21
CA SER A 476 13.79 7.53 -33.91
C SER A 476 14.15 7.63 -32.43
N TYR A 477 13.84 8.78 -31.81
CA TYR A 477 14.00 8.98 -30.37
C TYR A 477 13.18 7.95 -29.58
N GLY A 478 11.88 7.85 -29.85
CA GLY A 478 10.98 6.88 -29.19
C GLY A 478 11.45 5.44 -29.39
N ALA A 479 11.85 5.07 -30.61
CA ALA A 479 12.38 3.73 -30.91
C ALA A 479 13.65 3.41 -30.10
N SER A 480 14.59 4.34 -30.00
CA SER A 480 15.82 4.16 -29.21
C SER A 480 15.53 3.95 -27.71
N LYS A 481 14.52 4.65 -27.17
CA LYS A 481 14.09 4.50 -25.77
C LYS A 481 13.29 3.21 -25.54
N ALA A 482 12.53 2.75 -26.53
CA ALA A 482 11.93 1.42 -26.49
C ALA A 482 12.99 0.30 -26.45
N ALA A 483 14.10 0.47 -27.19
CA ALA A 483 15.24 -0.43 -27.13
C ALA A 483 15.90 -0.41 -25.74
N LEU A 484 16.09 0.78 -25.14
CA LEU A 484 16.58 0.90 -23.75
C LEU A 484 15.68 0.16 -22.74
N GLU A 485 14.37 0.27 -22.88
CA GLU A 485 13.42 -0.45 -22.03
C GLU A 485 13.53 -1.97 -22.23
N ALA A 486 13.78 -2.44 -23.46
CA ALA A 486 14.05 -3.85 -23.72
C ALA A 486 15.35 -4.32 -23.07
N TYR A 487 16.44 -3.56 -23.22
CA TYR A 487 17.70 -3.85 -22.53
C TYR A 487 17.53 -3.88 -21.01
N THR A 488 16.76 -2.95 -20.44
CA THR A 488 16.45 -2.92 -19.00
C THR A 488 15.90 -4.26 -18.53
N ARG A 489 14.91 -4.83 -19.23
CA ARG A 489 14.29 -6.11 -18.85
C ARG A 489 15.25 -7.29 -19.01
N SER A 490 16.02 -7.34 -20.10
CA SER A 490 16.96 -8.43 -20.32
C SER A 490 18.11 -8.40 -19.31
N VAL A 491 18.72 -7.24 -19.08
CA VAL A 491 19.81 -7.07 -18.13
C VAL A 491 19.33 -7.30 -16.70
N ALA A 492 18.11 -6.93 -16.34
CA ALA A 492 17.54 -7.26 -15.02
C ALA A 492 17.53 -8.76 -14.73
N ILE A 493 17.21 -9.59 -15.72
CA ILE A 493 17.19 -11.06 -15.59
C ILE A 493 18.61 -11.59 -15.38
N GLU A 494 19.59 -11.07 -16.12
CA GLU A 494 20.99 -11.52 -16.04
C GLU A 494 21.73 -10.98 -14.80
N ALA A 495 21.43 -9.74 -14.40
CA ALA A 495 22.09 -9.05 -13.30
C ALA A 495 21.46 -9.37 -11.92
N GLY A 496 20.20 -9.81 -11.90
CA GLY A 496 19.48 -10.18 -10.68
C GLY A 496 20.21 -11.22 -9.81
N PRO A 497 20.71 -12.34 -10.37
CA PRO A 497 21.54 -13.30 -9.63
C PRO A 497 22.82 -12.73 -9.02
N HIS A 498 23.25 -11.55 -9.45
CA HIS A 498 24.39 -10.80 -8.91
C HIS A 498 24.00 -9.75 -7.87
N GLY A 499 22.73 -9.70 -7.43
CA GLY A 499 22.24 -8.72 -6.44
C GLY A 499 22.00 -7.32 -7.01
N ILE A 500 21.91 -7.21 -8.35
CA ILE A 500 21.75 -5.94 -9.05
C ILE A 500 20.30 -5.82 -9.52
N THR A 501 19.62 -4.74 -9.10
CA THR A 501 18.29 -4.39 -9.61
C THR A 501 18.43 -3.50 -10.82
N VAL A 502 17.56 -3.68 -11.83
CA VAL A 502 17.57 -2.86 -13.04
C VAL A 502 16.13 -2.42 -13.34
N ASN A 503 15.91 -1.10 -13.27
CA ASN A 503 14.58 -0.49 -13.40
C ASN A 503 14.59 0.64 -14.44
N CYS A 504 13.40 1.04 -14.87
CA CYS A 504 13.24 2.12 -15.84
C CYS A 504 12.12 3.09 -15.43
N ILE A 505 12.41 4.38 -15.56
CA ILE A 505 11.44 5.46 -15.35
C ILE A 505 11.11 6.04 -16.73
N SER A 506 9.82 6.21 -17.07
CA SER A 506 9.39 6.81 -18.34
C SER A 506 8.66 8.13 -18.07
N PRO A 507 9.39 9.26 -17.97
CA PRO A 507 8.79 10.57 -17.77
C PRO A 507 7.85 10.95 -18.92
N GLY A 508 6.76 11.63 -18.58
CA GLY A 508 5.96 12.39 -19.55
C GLY A 508 6.59 13.74 -19.88
N PRO A 509 5.81 14.71 -20.39
CA PRO A 509 6.29 16.08 -20.58
C PRO A 509 6.74 16.71 -19.25
N THR A 510 8.06 16.75 -19.05
CA THR A 510 8.69 17.32 -17.85
C THR A 510 9.36 18.65 -18.20
N GLN A 511 9.08 19.69 -17.43
CA GLN A 511 9.65 21.01 -17.65
C GLN A 511 11.14 21.04 -17.27
N THR A 512 12.01 20.98 -18.26
CA THR A 512 13.48 21.12 -18.09
C THR A 512 14.05 22.35 -18.81
N GLY A 513 13.17 23.23 -19.30
CA GLY A 513 13.49 24.47 -20.01
C GLY A 513 13.20 24.45 -21.53
N TYR A 514 12.72 23.32 -22.07
CA TYR A 514 12.41 23.20 -23.51
C TYR A 514 10.93 23.37 -23.86
N ILE A 515 10.03 23.30 -22.88
CA ILE A 515 8.59 23.42 -23.11
C ILE A 515 8.21 24.90 -22.97
N ASP A 516 7.86 25.53 -24.09
CA ASP A 516 7.30 26.89 -24.12
C ASP A 516 5.77 26.88 -23.90
N ASP A 517 5.18 28.06 -23.73
CA ASP A 517 3.74 28.23 -23.51
C ASP A 517 2.88 27.55 -24.60
N GLN A 518 3.38 27.50 -25.84
CA GLN A 518 2.64 26.90 -26.95
C GLN A 518 2.65 25.38 -26.84
N LEU A 519 3.82 24.78 -26.62
CA LEU A 519 3.98 23.34 -26.43
C LEU A 519 3.25 22.88 -25.16
N GLU A 520 3.33 23.64 -24.07
CA GLU A 520 2.60 23.37 -22.83
C GLU A 520 1.09 23.29 -23.10
N ARG A 521 0.50 24.29 -23.78
CA ARG A 521 -0.93 24.27 -24.13
C ARG A 521 -1.31 23.10 -25.03
N MET A 522 -0.41 22.63 -25.89
CA MET A 522 -0.66 21.49 -26.77
C MET A 522 -0.66 20.16 -26.01
N VAL A 523 0.23 19.97 -25.02
CA VAL A 523 0.36 18.69 -24.31
C VAL A 523 -0.52 18.60 -23.06
N MET A 524 -0.86 19.74 -22.42
CA MET A 524 -1.68 19.79 -21.20
C MET A 524 -3.04 19.06 -21.31
N PRO A 525 -3.75 19.10 -22.46
CA PRO A 525 -4.99 18.34 -22.67
C PRO A 525 -4.84 16.81 -22.53
N ASP A 526 -3.64 16.29 -22.74
CA ASP A 526 -3.38 14.84 -22.75
C ASP A 526 -2.73 14.33 -21.46
N ILE A 527 -2.34 15.24 -20.54
CA ILE A 527 -1.79 14.90 -19.23
C ILE A 527 -2.95 14.78 -18.22
N PRO A 528 -3.23 13.59 -17.66
CA PRO A 528 -4.35 13.39 -16.74
C PRO A 528 -4.32 14.29 -15.50
N MET A 529 -3.10 14.58 -15.00
CA MET A 529 -2.86 15.42 -13.83
C MET A 529 -2.95 16.93 -14.13
N ARG A 530 -3.15 17.34 -15.39
CA ARG A 530 -3.27 18.75 -15.81
C ARG A 530 -2.13 19.66 -15.35
N ARG A 531 -0.92 19.11 -15.24
CA ARG A 531 0.32 19.83 -15.02
C ARG A 531 1.47 19.14 -15.75
N LEU A 532 2.50 19.90 -16.12
CA LEU A 532 3.78 19.32 -16.53
C LEU A 532 4.43 18.58 -15.34
N GLY A 533 5.24 17.58 -15.65
CA GLY A 533 6.15 17.00 -14.66
C GLY A 533 7.24 18.00 -14.29
N GLU A 534 7.72 17.92 -13.05
CA GLU A 534 8.90 18.63 -12.61
C GLU A 534 10.10 17.68 -12.54
N PRO A 535 11.35 18.16 -12.74
CA PRO A 535 12.55 17.34 -12.58
C PRO A 535 12.60 16.56 -11.26
N LYS A 536 12.08 17.16 -10.18
CA LYS A 536 11.99 16.57 -8.85
C LYS A 536 11.05 15.36 -8.78
N ASP A 537 9.94 15.36 -9.53
CA ASP A 537 9.00 14.21 -9.59
C ASP A 537 9.74 12.93 -10.05
N ILE A 538 10.68 13.09 -11.00
CA ILE A 538 11.48 12.00 -11.56
C ILE A 538 12.62 11.61 -10.62
N ALA A 539 13.24 12.60 -9.96
CA ALA A 539 14.29 12.35 -8.99
C ALA A 539 13.80 11.52 -7.79
N GLU A 540 12.58 11.77 -7.29
CA GLU A 540 11.98 10.99 -6.21
C GLU A 540 11.76 9.52 -6.60
N ALA A 541 11.41 9.27 -7.86
CA ALA A 541 11.28 7.93 -8.40
C ALA A 541 12.65 7.24 -8.54
N ALA A 542 13.68 7.96 -8.99
CA ALA A 542 15.04 7.43 -9.08
C ALA A 542 15.60 7.03 -7.71
N VAL A 543 15.42 7.88 -6.69
CA VAL A 543 15.77 7.57 -5.30
C VAL A 543 15.05 6.30 -4.86
N PHE A 544 13.73 6.21 -5.06
CA PHE A 544 12.96 5.02 -4.70
C PHE A 544 13.51 3.73 -5.30
N PHE A 545 13.89 3.71 -6.58
CA PHE A 545 14.46 2.51 -7.22
C PHE A 545 15.90 2.19 -6.80
N CYS A 546 16.59 3.12 -6.15
CA CYS A 546 17.93 2.90 -5.60
C CYS A 546 17.91 2.47 -4.13
N ILE A 547 16.76 2.52 -3.45
CA ILE A 547 16.63 2.05 -2.06
C ILE A 547 16.75 0.53 -2.01
N LYS A 548 17.72 0.05 -1.25
CA LYS A 548 17.93 -1.37 -0.93
C LYS A 548 17.41 -1.63 0.48
N THR A 549 16.15 -2.08 0.55
CA THR A 549 15.56 -2.71 1.74
C THR A 549 15.26 -4.16 1.37
N SER A 550 15.19 -5.09 2.34
CA SER A 550 14.97 -6.52 2.08
C SER A 550 13.76 -6.83 1.18
N LYS A 551 12.81 -5.90 1.06
CA LYS A 551 11.61 -5.98 0.21
C LYS A 551 11.72 -5.32 -1.16
N MET A 552 12.61 -4.34 -1.33
CA MET A 552 12.81 -3.63 -2.60
C MET A 552 13.79 -4.35 -3.54
N ASP A 553 14.55 -5.31 -3.02
CA ASP A 553 15.45 -6.17 -3.80
C ASP A 553 14.71 -7.04 -4.85
N TYR A 554 13.41 -7.27 -4.65
CA TYR A 554 12.56 -7.97 -5.61
C TYR A 554 12.09 -7.09 -6.79
N TRP A 555 12.19 -5.77 -6.68
CA TRP A 555 11.72 -4.83 -7.70
C TRP A 555 12.81 -4.66 -8.77
N THR A 556 12.90 -5.65 -9.66
CA THR A 556 13.75 -5.62 -10.86
C THR A 556 12.89 -5.95 -12.08
N SER A 557 13.09 -5.28 -13.21
CA SER A 557 12.34 -5.44 -14.48
C SER A 557 10.83 -5.16 -14.52
N VAL A 558 10.14 -5.04 -13.37
CA VAL A 558 8.66 -5.01 -13.33
C VAL A 558 8.06 -3.60 -13.25
N THR A 559 8.86 -2.57 -12.95
CA THR A 559 8.30 -1.24 -12.67
C THR A 559 8.61 -0.24 -13.79
N ARG A 560 7.57 0.07 -14.57
CA ARG A 560 7.49 1.28 -15.41
C ARG A 560 6.59 2.27 -14.70
N ILE A 561 7.11 3.45 -14.36
CA ILE A 561 6.27 4.55 -13.88
C ILE A 561 5.94 5.44 -15.07
N TRP A 562 4.68 5.42 -15.50
CA TRP A 562 4.10 6.29 -16.52
C TRP A 562 3.53 7.55 -15.88
N TRP A 563 3.91 8.72 -16.39
CA TRP A 563 3.39 10.01 -15.90
C TRP A 563 2.44 10.72 -16.89
N SER A 564 2.13 10.14 -18.06
CA SER A 564 1.22 10.76 -19.04
C SER A 564 0.58 9.78 -20.03
N LEU A 565 -0.52 10.23 -20.64
CA LEU A 565 -1.35 9.62 -21.69
C LEU A 565 -2.22 8.41 -21.30
N HIS A 566 -3.52 8.68 -21.12
CA HIS A 566 -4.57 7.68 -21.26
C HIS A 566 -4.52 7.13 -22.68
N LEU A 567 -4.02 5.91 -22.86
CA LEU A 567 -4.27 5.14 -24.07
C LEU A 567 -5.75 4.74 -24.04
N SER A 568 -6.62 5.62 -24.53
CA SER A 568 -7.97 5.25 -24.91
C SER A 568 -7.87 4.25 -26.06
N ASN A 569 -7.87 2.95 -25.74
CA ASN A 569 -8.30 1.93 -26.68
C ASN A 569 -9.79 2.14 -26.94
N ARG A 570 -10.11 2.86 -28.02
CA ARG A 570 -11.36 2.75 -28.75
C ARG A 570 -11.09 3.03 -30.23
N PRO A 571 -11.62 2.23 -31.15
CA PRO A 571 -11.69 0.77 -31.20
C PRO A 571 -10.37 0.14 -31.69
#